data_AF-A0A960QYD4-F1
#
_entry.id   AF-A0A960QYD4-F1
#
_cell.length_a   1.000
_cell.length_b   1.000
_cell.length_c   1.000
_cell.angle_alpha   90.00
_cell.angle_beta   90.00
_cell.angle_gamma   90.00
#
_symmetry.space_group_name_H-M   'P 1'
#
loop_
_entity.id
_entity.type
_entity.pdbx_description
1 polymer ?
#
loop_
_entity_poly.entity_id
_entity_poly.type
_entity_poly.pdbx_seq_one_letter_code
_entity_poly.pdbx_strand_id
1 'polypeptide(L)'
;MFPRKISRICLATVALSAFLAPIRSGAADAGAGEISFNRDIRPILSDKCFACHGPDGGKREADLRLDVRDDAIRAGAIVPGKPAESALISRIHALDSDDVMPPPEAPRQLDEREKKLLESWIRGGAEYEPHWAFVPPAATVPVPDAGPPGTAEIDRFVLDRLHREGLAASPPAPPERWLRRVSHDLTGLPPSAGEIDAFLADTSPGARGRAVDRLLASPRYGEHMAVGWLDAARYADSFGYQSDIDTHAW
;
A
#
# COMPACT_ATOMS: atom_id res chain seq x y z
N MET A 1 -18.95 27.12 -80.36
CA MET A 1 -19.56 27.79 -79.21
C MET A 1 -19.32 26.94 -77.95
N PHE A 2 -18.17 27.13 -77.31
CA PHE A 2 -17.85 26.63 -75.96
C PHE A 2 -16.64 27.45 -75.46
N PRO A 3 -16.82 28.48 -74.62
CA PRO A 3 -15.70 29.15 -74.00
C PRO A 3 -15.33 28.46 -72.69
N ARG A 4 -14.06 28.05 -72.59
CA ARG A 4 -13.40 27.61 -71.36
C ARG A 4 -13.30 28.81 -70.42
N LYS A 5 -13.99 28.78 -69.28
CA LYS A 5 -13.83 29.78 -68.21
C LYS A 5 -12.64 29.38 -67.32
N ILE A 6 -11.58 30.17 -67.38
CA ILE A 6 -10.49 30.18 -66.42
C ILE A 6 -10.99 31.00 -65.21
N SER A 7 -11.22 30.35 -64.07
CA SER A 7 -11.56 31.04 -62.83
C SER A 7 -10.34 31.17 -61.95
N ARG A 8 -10.01 32.41 -61.61
CA ARG A 8 -8.90 32.86 -60.77
C ARG A 8 -9.10 32.34 -59.34
N ILE A 9 -8.10 31.63 -58.82
CA ILE A 9 -8.00 31.23 -57.41
C ILE A 9 -7.62 32.50 -56.61
N CYS A 10 -8.54 32.98 -55.78
CA CYS A 10 -8.24 33.94 -54.72
C CYS A 10 -7.72 33.16 -53.50
N LEU A 11 -6.44 33.30 -53.18
CA LEU A 11 -5.91 32.86 -51.88
C LEU A 11 -6.48 33.77 -50.80
N ALA A 12 -7.38 33.24 -49.97
CA ALA A 12 -7.77 33.85 -48.71
C ALA A 12 -6.80 33.33 -47.63
N THR A 13 -5.88 34.20 -47.19
CA THR A 13 -5.02 33.98 -46.03
C THR A 13 -5.84 34.10 -44.75
N VAL A 14 -6.21 32.97 -44.16
CA VAL A 14 -6.80 32.92 -42.81
C VAL A 14 -5.67 33.03 -41.79
N ALA A 15 -5.56 34.20 -41.15
CA ALA A 15 -4.65 34.41 -40.02
C ALA A 15 -5.19 33.70 -38.77
N LEU A 16 -4.64 32.53 -38.46
CA LEU A 16 -4.96 31.77 -37.26
C LEU A 16 -4.31 32.44 -36.04
N SER A 17 -5.05 33.31 -35.38
CA SER A 17 -4.63 33.93 -34.12
C SER A 17 -4.74 32.90 -32.99
N ALA A 18 -3.63 32.26 -32.65
CA ALA A 18 -3.53 31.37 -31.50
C ALA A 18 -3.60 32.19 -30.20
N PHE A 19 -4.77 32.21 -29.56
CA PHE A 19 -4.90 32.62 -28.17
C PHE A 19 -4.25 31.54 -27.28
N LEU A 20 -2.95 31.71 -26.99
CA LEU A 20 -2.28 30.96 -25.93
C LEU A 20 -2.79 31.49 -24.58
N ALA A 21 -3.84 30.86 -24.05
CA ALA A 21 -4.19 31.02 -22.65
C ALA A 21 -3.08 30.35 -21.81
N PRO A 22 -2.50 31.03 -20.80
CA PRO A 22 -1.53 30.40 -19.92
C PRO A 22 -2.23 29.28 -19.14
N ILE A 23 -1.79 28.05 -19.38
CA ILE A 23 -2.14 26.90 -18.55
C ILE A 23 -1.56 27.20 -17.17
N ARG A 24 -2.43 27.63 -16.25
CA ARG A 24 -2.11 27.61 -14.82
C ARG A 24 -1.97 26.14 -14.44
N SER A 25 -0.72 25.66 -14.39
CA SER A 25 -0.37 24.49 -13.60
C SER A 25 -0.69 24.82 -12.15
N GLY A 26 -1.93 24.55 -11.75
CA GLY A 26 -2.23 24.27 -10.36
C GLY A 26 -1.52 22.98 -10.04
N ALA A 27 -0.32 23.09 -9.45
CA ALA A 27 0.18 22.01 -8.61
C ALA A 27 -0.92 21.81 -7.56
N ALA A 28 -1.69 20.74 -7.73
CA ALA A 28 -2.55 20.24 -6.68
C ALA A 28 -1.61 19.98 -5.51
N ASP A 29 -1.67 20.83 -4.50
CA ASP A 29 -1.13 20.54 -3.19
C ASP A 29 -1.93 19.34 -2.70
N ALA A 30 -1.37 18.16 -2.97
CA ALA A 30 -1.96 16.89 -2.65
C ALA A 30 -1.96 16.77 -1.12
N GLY A 31 -3.07 17.20 -0.52
CA GLY A 31 -3.44 17.04 0.88
C GLY A 31 -2.28 16.83 1.84
N ALA A 32 -1.76 17.91 2.41
CA ALA A 32 -0.95 17.87 3.61
C ALA A 32 -1.82 17.35 4.78
N GLY A 33 -2.06 16.04 4.80
CA GLY A 33 -2.46 15.33 6.00
C GLY A 33 -1.33 15.44 7.03
N GLU A 34 -1.69 15.42 8.31
CA GLU A 34 -0.73 15.36 9.41
C GLU A 34 0.26 14.20 9.19
N ILE A 35 1.55 14.50 9.30
CA ILE A 35 2.62 13.50 9.12
C ILE A 35 2.49 12.48 10.24
N SER A 36 2.31 11.21 9.87
CA SER A 36 2.26 10.11 10.83
C SER A 36 3.61 9.42 10.88
N PHE A 37 4.09 9.18 12.10
CA PHE A 37 5.33 8.44 12.29
C PHE A 37 5.24 7.04 11.70
N ASN A 38 4.17 6.29 11.98
CA ASN A 38 4.07 4.90 11.50
C ASN A 38 3.87 4.80 9.99
N ARG A 39 3.10 5.72 9.38
CA ARG A 39 2.80 5.68 7.95
C ARG A 39 3.92 6.26 7.10
N ASP A 40 4.48 7.41 7.51
CA ASP A 40 5.34 8.21 6.65
C ASP A 40 6.82 8.12 7.05
N ILE A 41 7.16 7.99 8.33
CA ILE A 41 8.55 8.14 8.83
C ILE A 41 9.22 6.82 9.17
N ARG A 42 8.56 5.97 9.95
CA ARG A 42 9.06 4.66 10.38
C ARG A 42 9.47 3.79 9.18
N PRO A 43 8.73 3.73 8.05
CA PRO A 43 9.17 2.99 6.89
C PRO A 43 10.50 3.51 6.33
N ILE A 44 10.69 4.83 6.26
CA ILE A 44 11.94 5.45 5.81
C ILE A 44 13.10 5.04 6.74
N LEU A 45 12.94 5.24 8.05
CA LEU A 45 13.99 4.93 9.02
C LEU A 45 14.30 3.43 9.08
N SER A 46 13.28 2.58 9.02
CA SER A 46 13.44 1.12 9.01
C SER A 46 14.15 0.63 7.75
N ASP A 47 13.86 1.25 6.62
CA ASP A 47 14.37 0.84 5.32
C ASP A 47 15.82 1.29 5.10
N LYS A 48 16.18 2.47 5.64
CA LYS A 48 17.41 3.19 5.26
C LYS A 48 18.35 3.51 6.43
N CYS A 49 17.91 3.39 7.68
CA CYS A 49 18.70 3.85 8.83
C CYS A 49 18.91 2.77 9.91
N PHE A 50 17.90 1.96 10.22
CA PHE A 50 17.97 1.02 11.36
C PHE A 50 18.94 -0.14 11.20
N ALA A 51 19.42 -0.41 9.98
CA ALA A 51 20.46 -1.41 9.76
C ALA A 51 21.77 -1.08 10.51
N CYS A 52 22.17 0.20 10.52
CA CYS A 52 23.37 0.69 11.21
C CYS A 52 23.06 1.52 12.47
N HIS A 53 21.85 2.10 12.59
CA HIS A 53 21.47 2.95 13.72
C HIS A 53 20.19 2.46 14.42
N GLY A 54 20.05 1.15 14.54
CA GLY A 54 18.85 0.51 15.11
C GLY A 54 19.17 -0.49 16.24
N PRO A 55 18.27 -1.46 16.47
CA PRO A 55 18.34 -2.31 17.66
C PRO A 55 19.50 -3.31 17.67
N ASP A 56 20.08 -3.66 16.53
CA ASP A 56 21.20 -4.61 16.44
C ASP A 56 22.52 -3.97 16.92
N GLY A 57 22.91 -4.27 18.16
CA GLY A 57 24.16 -3.75 18.74
C GLY A 57 25.44 -4.24 18.05
N GLY A 58 25.40 -5.37 17.33
CA GLY A 58 26.57 -5.91 16.64
C GLY A 58 26.93 -5.17 15.35
N LYS A 59 25.99 -4.41 14.78
CA LYS A 59 26.16 -3.60 13.57
C LYS A 59 25.99 -2.11 13.82
N ARG A 60 25.82 -1.72 15.09
CA ARG A 60 25.45 -0.35 15.43
C ARG A 60 26.64 0.59 15.30
N GLU A 61 26.47 1.60 14.48
CA GLU A 61 27.41 2.69 14.31
C GLU A 61 27.08 3.86 15.24
N ALA A 62 28.13 4.51 15.74
CA ALA A 62 28.05 5.63 16.69
C ALA A 62 27.25 5.36 17.98
N ASP A 63 27.01 4.08 18.30
CA ASP A 63 26.06 3.62 19.33
C ASP A 63 24.68 4.33 19.25
N LEU A 64 24.28 4.75 18.05
CA LEU A 64 23.08 5.54 17.84
C LEU A 64 21.85 4.65 17.65
N ARG A 65 20.77 4.97 18.37
CA ARG A 65 19.47 4.30 18.32
C ARG A 65 18.40 5.24 17.76
N LEU A 66 18.22 5.26 16.45
CA LEU A 66 17.14 6.02 15.82
C LEU A 66 15.77 5.36 16.00
N ASP A 67 15.73 4.08 16.38
CA ASP A 67 14.51 3.35 16.69
C ASP A 67 13.92 3.71 18.07
N VAL A 68 14.70 4.33 18.95
CA VAL A 68 14.30 4.76 20.29
C VAL A 68 14.35 6.29 20.37
N ARG A 69 13.18 6.94 20.47
CA ARG A 69 13.06 8.41 20.47
C ARG A 69 14.01 9.09 21.46
N ASP A 70 13.97 8.66 22.71
CA ASP A 70 14.73 9.32 23.76
C ASP A 70 16.24 9.18 23.55
N ASP A 71 16.70 8.09 22.94
CA ASP A 71 18.11 7.86 22.65
C ASP A 71 18.55 8.74 21.47
N ALA A 72 17.74 8.82 20.41
CA ALA A 72 17.97 9.71 19.28
C ALA A 72 18.03 11.20 19.69
N ILE A 73 17.19 11.60 20.65
CA ILE A 73 17.21 12.96 21.21
C ILE A 73 18.45 13.19 22.07
N ARG A 74 18.78 12.26 22.99
CA ARG A 74 19.97 12.40 23.84
C ARG A 74 21.26 12.46 23.03
N ALA A 75 21.33 11.74 21.91
CA ALA A 75 22.48 11.77 21.00
C ALA A 75 22.56 13.05 20.15
N GLY A 76 21.56 13.93 20.18
CA GLY A 76 21.49 15.12 19.30
C GLY A 76 21.24 14.77 17.82
N ALA A 77 20.93 13.51 17.51
CA ALA A 77 20.55 13.10 16.17
C ALA A 77 19.21 13.76 15.77
N ILE A 78 18.30 13.88 16.73
CA ILE A 78 17.00 14.52 16.54
C ILE A 78 16.82 15.59 17.62
N VAL A 79 16.61 16.84 17.21
CA VAL A 79 16.25 17.95 18.09
C VAL A 79 14.82 18.38 17.76
N PRO A 80 13.82 18.00 18.58
CA PRO A 80 12.41 18.32 18.35
C PRO A 80 12.17 19.80 18.06
N GLY A 81 11.44 20.10 16.99
CA GLY A 81 11.12 21.45 16.55
C GLY A 81 12.25 22.18 15.82
N LYS A 82 13.46 21.59 15.77
CA LYS A 82 14.66 22.26 15.26
C LYS A 82 15.43 21.41 14.25
N PRO A 83 14.95 21.32 13.00
CA PRO A 83 15.63 20.56 11.94
C PRO A 83 17.09 20.98 11.73
N ALA A 84 17.39 22.28 11.78
CA ALA A 84 18.73 22.80 11.56
C ALA A 84 19.73 22.44 12.68
N GLU A 85 19.26 22.11 13.88
CA GLU A 85 20.10 21.66 15.01
C GLU A 85 20.17 20.11 15.07
N SER A 86 19.42 19.40 14.23
CA SER A 86 19.34 17.94 14.24
C SER A 86 20.40 17.32 13.34
N ALA A 87 21.30 16.52 13.90
CA ALA A 87 22.37 15.90 13.11
C ALA A 87 21.82 14.96 12.01
N LEU A 88 20.65 14.35 12.21
CA LEU A 88 19.98 13.56 11.16
C LEU A 88 19.78 14.39 9.89
N ILE A 89 19.32 15.64 10.02
CA ILE A 89 19.08 16.51 8.85
C ILE A 89 20.39 16.95 8.20
N SER A 90 21.44 17.24 8.98
CA SER A 90 22.74 17.59 8.38
C SER A 90 23.35 16.40 7.65
N ARG A 91 23.20 15.18 8.17
CA ARG A 91 23.75 13.95 7.57
C ARG A 91 23.06 13.57 6.26
N ILE A 92 21.73 13.71 6.17
CA ILE A 92 21.00 13.38 4.91
C ILE A 92 21.25 14.39 3.77
N HIS A 93 21.86 15.54 4.08
CA HIS A 93 22.22 16.59 3.12
C HIS A 93 23.73 16.81 3.00
N ALA A 94 24.55 16.01 3.69
CA ALA A 94 25.99 16.13 3.58
C ALA A 94 26.46 15.81 2.14
N LEU A 95 27.53 16.48 1.73
CA LEU A 95 28.14 16.29 0.40
C LEU A 95 29.34 15.34 0.45
N ASP A 96 29.95 15.18 1.62
CA ASP A 96 31.05 14.26 1.84
C ASP A 96 30.50 12.83 1.91
N SER A 97 31.15 11.90 1.18
CA SER A 97 30.76 10.50 1.14
C SER A 97 30.86 9.83 2.50
N ASP A 98 31.77 10.31 3.36
CA ASP A 98 32.00 9.71 4.67
C ASP A 98 30.99 10.23 5.72
N ASP A 99 30.33 11.35 5.43
CA ASP A 99 29.35 11.96 6.34
C ASP A 99 27.89 11.79 5.88
N VAL A 100 27.65 11.58 4.59
CA VAL A 100 26.30 11.46 4.04
C VAL A 100 25.63 10.17 4.51
N MET A 101 24.37 10.31 4.94
CA MET A 101 23.56 9.18 5.37
C MET A 101 22.27 9.08 4.54
N PRO A 102 21.88 7.89 4.05
CA PRO A 102 22.65 6.65 4.10
C PRO A 102 23.99 6.73 3.32
N PRO A 103 25.00 5.93 3.69
CA PRO A 103 26.27 5.90 2.95
C PRO A 103 26.05 5.58 1.47
N PRO A 104 26.89 6.03 0.54
CA PRO A 104 26.70 5.81 -0.90
C PRO A 104 26.56 4.32 -1.30
N GLU A 105 27.21 3.42 -0.57
CA GLU A 105 27.16 1.97 -0.75
C GLU A 105 25.90 1.31 -0.16
N ALA A 106 25.09 2.05 0.60
CA ALA A 106 23.85 1.52 1.15
C ALA A 106 22.89 1.13 0.00
N PRO A 107 22.17 0.00 0.13
CA PRO A 107 21.34 -0.53 -0.95
C PRO A 107 20.15 0.37 -1.30
N ARG A 108 19.79 1.30 -0.39
CA ARG A 108 18.63 2.18 -0.52
C ARG A 108 19.03 3.58 -0.09
N GLN A 109 18.79 4.53 -0.99
CA GLN A 109 19.08 5.96 -0.78
C GLN A 109 17.81 6.73 -0.50
N LEU A 110 17.94 7.89 0.17
CA LEU A 110 16.82 8.80 0.38
C LEU A 110 16.50 9.59 -0.89
N ASP A 111 15.21 9.65 -1.23
CA ASP A 111 14.71 10.58 -2.22
C ASP A 111 14.43 11.98 -1.60
N GLU A 112 14.25 12.99 -2.43
CA GLU A 112 14.01 14.37 -1.96
C GLU A 112 12.69 14.54 -1.21
N ARG A 113 11.68 13.70 -1.48
CA ARG A 113 10.40 13.73 -0.77
C ARG A 113 10.57 13.18 0.63
N GLU A 114 11.34 12.12 0.81
CA GLU A 114 11.65 11.51 2.09
C GLU A 114 12.48 12.42 2.98
N LYS A 115 13.50 13.09 2.42
CA LYS A 115 14.26 14.11 3.16
C LYS A 115 13.34 15.21 3.70
N LYS A 116 12.43 15.72 2.85
CA LYS A 116 11.44 16.74 3.24
C LYS A 116 10.46 16.23 4.30
N LEU A 117 10.06 14.95 4.24
CA LEU A 117 9.22 14.33 5.26
C LEU A 117 9.92 14.28 6.61
N LEU A 118 11.19 13.84 6.64
CA LEU A 118 12.01 13.80 7.85
C LEU A 118 12.19 15.20 8.45
N GLU A 119 12.51 16.20 7.62
CA GLU A 119 12.61 17.60 8.06
C GLU A 119 11.31 18.12 8.66
N SER A 120 10.19 17.86 7.99
CA SER A 120 8.89 18.36 8.40
C SER A 120 8.39 17.67 9.67
N TRP A 121 8.66 16.38 9.81
CA TRP A 121 8.40 15.61 11.02
C TRP A 121 9.23 16.14 12.21
N ILE A 122 10.52 16.38 12.03
CA ILE A 122 11.36 16.97 13.08
C ILE A 122 10.87 18.37 13.44
N ARG A 123 10.52 19.20 12.45
CA ARG A 123 9.91 20.52 12.66
C ARG A 123 8.62 20.45 13.47
N GLY A 124 7.83 19.38 13.28
CA GLY A 124 6.60 19.10 14.02
C GLY A 124 6.81 18.52 15.43
N GLY A 125 8.05 18.33 15.88
CA GLY A 125 8.36 17.83 17.23
C GLY A 125 8.91 16.40 17.27
N ALA A 126 9.06 15.74 16.12
CA ALA A 126 9.61 14.38 16.02
C ALA A 126 8.90 13.38 16.96
N GLU A 127 7.56 13.40 17.00
CA GLU A 127 6.80 12.46 17.81
C GLU A 127 6.89 11.05 17.25
N TYR A 128 7.11 10.07 18.13
CA TYR A 128 7.14 8.66 17.79
C TYR A 128 5.81 8.04 18.16
N GLU A 129 5.23 7.29 17.22
CA GLU A 129 4.03 6.50 17.49
C GLU A 129 4.43 5.06 17.87
N PRO A 130 3.72 4.41 18.82
CA PRO A 130 3.84 2.97 19.03
C PRO A 130 3.47 2.19 17.77
N HIS A 131 3.99 0.97 17.62
CA HIS A 131 3.67 0.16 16.43
C HIS A 131 2.16 -0.13 16.38
N TRP A 132 1.55 0.00 15.19
CA TRP A 132 0.09 -0.09 14.99
C TRP A 132 -0.55 -1.34 15.60
N ALA A 133 0.15 -2.48 15.61
CA ALA A 133 -0.33 -3.73 16.20
C ALA A 133 -0.56 -3.68 17.72
N PHE A 134 0.05 -2.71 18.41
CA PHE A 134 -0.10 -2.49 19.86
C PHE A 134 -1.02 -1.31 20.19
N VAL A 135 -1.61 -0.68 19.18
CA VAL A 135 -2.59 0.40 19.36
C VAL A 135 -3.98 -0.18 19.15
N PRO A 136 -4.88 -0.09 20.15
CA PRO A 136 -6.25 -0.51 19.96
C PRO A 136 -6.90 0.23 18.78
N PRO A 137 -7.62 -0.45 17.89
CA PRO A 137 -8.35 0.22 16.82
C PRO A 137 -9.40 1.17 17.41
N ALA A 138 -9.63 2.29 16.72
CA ALA A 138 -10.69 3.22 17.10
C ALA A 138 -12.05 2.50 17.06
N ALA A 139 -12.92 2.81 18.04
CA ALA A 139 -14.26 2.21 18.12
C ALA A 139 -15.14 2.56 16.90
N THR A 140 -14.88 3.71 16.28
CA THR A 140 -15.56 4.16 15.07
C THR A 140 -14.56 4.85 14.15
N VAL A 141 -14.64 4.56 12.86
CA VAL A 141 -13.86 5.23 11.82
C VAL A 141 -14.83 5.98 10.91
N PRO A 142 -14.60 7.27 10.61
CA PRO A 142 -15.40 8.00 9.64
C PRO A 142 -15.33 7.32 8.28
N VAL A 143 -16.46 6.82 7.79
CA VAL A 143 -16.54 6.17 6.49
C VAL A 143 -16.61 7.25 5.40
N PRO A 144 -15.72 7.23 4.39
CA PRO A 144 -15.77 8.19 3.30
C PRO A 144 -17.09 8.14 2.54
N ASP A 145 -17.55 9.29 2.04
CA ASP A 145 -18.69 9.33 1.13
C ASP A 145 -18.24 9.08 -0.31
N ALA A 146 -17.83 7.84 -0.58
CA ALA A 146 -17.32 7.43 -1.87
C ALA A 146 -18.12 6.26 -2.44
N GLY A 147 -18.57 6.41 -3.69
CA GLY A 147 -19.37 5.40 -4.40
C GLY A 147 -20.88 5.66 -4.35
N PRO A 148 -21.67 4.92 -5.14
CA PRO A 148 -23.13 5.05 -5.18
C PRO A 148 -23.83 4.56 -3.90
N PRO A 149 -25.12 4.88 -3.72
CA PRO A 149 -25.93 4.29 -2.65
C PRO A 149 -25.90 2.76 -2.69
N GLY A 150 -25.73 2.13 -1.53
CA GLY A 150 -25.64 0.67 -1.40
C GLY A 150 -24.23 0.09 -1.51
N THR A 151 -23.20 0.90 -1.76
CA THR A 151 -21.79 0.47 -1.64
C THR A 151 -21.46 0.08 -0.20
N ALA A 152 -20.83 -1.09 -0.03
CA ALA A 152 -20.38 -1.59 1.26
C ALA A 152 -19.35 -0.64 1.89
N GLU A 153 -19.35 -0.53 3.22
CA GLU A 153 -18.51 0.44 3.94
C GLU A 153 -17.02 0.32 3.61
N ILE A 154 -16.49 -0.91 3.56
CA ILE A 154 -15.09 -1.18 3.20
C ILE A 154 -14.78 -0.68 1.78
N ASP A 155 -15.68 -0.92 0.83
CA ASP A 155 -15.50 -0.51 -0.56
C ASP A 155 -15.42 1.02 -0.69
N ARG A 156 -16.07 1.77 0.21
CA ARG A 156 -16.00 3.24 0.22
C ARG A 156 -14.58 3.74 0.49
N PHE A 157 -13.84 3.09 1.40
CA PHE A 157 -12.43 3.45 1.64
C PHE A 157 -11.55 3.18 0.42
N VAL A 158 -11.79 2.06 -0.27
CA VAL A 158 -11.07 1.72 -1.51
C VAL A 158 -11.40 2.73 -2.61
N LEU A 159 -12.67 3.06 -2.80
CA LEU A 159 -13.11 4.03 -3.81
C LEU A 159 -12.59 5.44 -3.53
N ASP A 160 -12.59 5.89 -2.27
CA ASP A 160 -12.01 7.18 -1.88
C ASP A 160 -10.53 7.25 -2.29
N ARG A 161 -9.76 6.18 -2.02
CA ARG A 161 -8.36 6.13 -2.43
C ARG A 161 -8.20 6.14 -3.94
N LEU A 162 -8.96 5.32 -4.67
CA LEU A 162 -8.92 5.27 -6.13
C LEU A 162 -9.22 6.64 -6.75
N HIS A 163 -10.24 7.35 -6.25
CA HIS A 163 -10.58 8.69 -6.74
C HIS A 163 -9.46 9.70 -6.52
N ARG A 164 -8.79 9.68 -5.35
CA ARG A 164 -7.63 10.55 -5.09
C ARG A 164 -6.45 10.26 -6.02
N GLU A 165 -6.31 9.01 -6.45
CA GLU A 165 -5.26 8.59 -7.39
C GLU A 165 -5.67 8.77 -8.86
N GLY A 166 -6.90 9.24 -9.15
CA GLY A 166 -7.41 9.34 -10.52
C GLY A 166 -7.67 7.98 -11.17
N LEU A 167 -7.87 6.93 -10.37
CA LEU A 167 -8.16 5.58 -10.81
C LEU A 167 -9.66 5.26 -10.66
N ALA A 168 -10.14 4.32 -11.47
CA ALA A 168 -11.50 3.79 -11.41
C ALA A 168 -11.51 2.33 -10.95
N ALA A 169 -12.57 1.93 -10.27
CA ALA A 169 -12.77 0.53 -9.90
C ALA A 169 -12.97 -0.34 -11.15
N SER A 170 -12.49 -1.58 -11.06
CA SER A 170 -12.77 -2.59 -12.09
C SER A 170 -14.26 -2.94 -12.12
N PRO A 171 -14.79 -3.35 -13.29
CA PRO A 171 -16.17 -3.82 -13.37
C PRO A 171 -16.38 -5.05 -12.47
N PRO A 172 -17.59 -5.25 -11.94
CA PRO A 172 -17.92 -6.43 -11.15
C PRO A 172 -17.57 -7.73 -11.88
N ALA A 173 -17.02 -8.70 -11.15
CA ALA A 173 -16.79 -10.02 -11.69
C ALA A 173 -18.12 -10.72 -12.04
N PRO A 174 -18.19 -11.48 -13.14
CA PRO A 174 -19.32 -12.37 -13.42
C PRO A 174 -19.60 -13.31 -12.24
N PRO A 175 -20.87 -13.69 -11.99
CA PRO A 175 -21.26 -14.47 -10.82
C PRO A 175 -20.47 -15.78 -10.66
N GLU A 176 -20.26 -16.53 -11.74
CA GLU A 176 -19.52 -17.79 -11.76
C GLU A 176 -18.04 -17.59 -11.39
N ARG A 177 -17.45 -16.47 -11.83
CA ARG A 177 -16.06 -16.12 -11.50
C ARG A 177 -15.94 -15.71 -10.03
N TRP A 178 -16.92 -14.97 -9.52
CA TRP A 178 -16.99 -14.62 -8.11
C TRP A 178 -17.08 -15.88 -7.25
N LEU A 179 -17.99 -16.81 -7.57
CA LEU A 179 -18.15 -18.06 -6.82
C LEU A 179 -16.87 -18.90 -6.83
N ARG A 180 -16.21 -19.00 -7.98
CA ARG A 180 -14.94 -19.73 -8.10
C ARG A 180 -13.85 -19.15 -7.20
N ARG A 181 -13.71 -17.82 -7.14
CA ARG A 181 -12.71 -17.15 -6.29
C ARG A 181 -12.98 -17.42 -4.82
N VAL A 182 -14.20 -17.13 -4.35
CA VAL A 182 -14.54 -17.31 -2.94
C VAL A 182 -14.49 -18.78 -2.50
N SER A 183 -14.82 -19.73 -3.39
CA SER A 183 -14.69 -21.16 -3.08
C SER A 183 -13.23 -21.56 -2.88
N HIS A 184 -12.33 -21.07 -3.73
CA HIS A 184 -10.91 -21.35 -3.60
C HIS A 184 -10.32 -20.71 -2.34
N ASP A 185 -10.69 -19.45 -2.07
CA ASP A 185 -10.21 -18.72 -0.89
C ASP A 185 -10.67 -19.38 0.41
N LEU A 186 -11.89 -19.90 0.46
CA LEU A 186 -12.43 -20.51 1.68
C LEU A 186 -12.11 -21.99 1.80
N THR A 187 -12.12 -22.75 0.71
CA THR A 187 -12.05 -24.23 0.77
C THR A 187 -10.85 -24.83 0.05
N GLY A 188 -10.00 -24.02 -0.57
CA GLY A 188 -8.89 -24.48 -1.42
C GLY A 188 -9.33 -25.15 -2.73
N LEU A 189 -10.64 -25.37 -2.94
CA LEU A 189 -11.19 -26.15 -4.04
C LEU A 189 -12.13 -25.31 -4.91
N PRO A 190 -12.21 -25.61 -6.23
CA PRO A 190 -13.21 -24.99 -7.09
C PRO A 190 -14.62 -25.51 -6.75
N PRO A 191 -15.68 -24.72 -7.02
CA PRO A 191 -17.05 -25.20 -6.90
C PRO A 191 -17.33 -26.29 -7.94
N SER A 192 -18.19 -27.24 -7.61
CA SER A 192 -18.72 -28.23 -8.55
C SER A 192 -19.67 -27.59 -9.57
N ALA A 193 -19.89 -28.26 -10.71
CA ALA A 193 -20.84 -27.80 -11.72
C ALA A 193 -22.26 -27.56 -11.13
N GLY A 194 -22.74 -28.49 -10.29
CA GLY A 194 -24.04 -28.33 -9.62
C GLY A 194 -24.10 -27.16 -8.64
N GLU A 195 -22.99 -26.85 -7.94
CA GLU A 195 -22.92 -25.66 -7.07
C GLU A 195 -22.91 -24.35 -7.87
N ILE A 196 -22.28 -24.34 -9.06
CA ILE A 196 -22.31 -23.21 -9.99
C ILE A 196 -23.74 -23.02 -10.51
N ASP A 197 -24.37 -24.07 -11.04
CA ASP A 197 -25.73 -24.00 -11.61
C ASP A 197 -26.74 -23.53 -10.56
N ALA A 198 -26.67 -24.07 -9.34
CA ALA A 198 -27.52 -23.66 -8.24
C ALA A 198 -27.31 -22.19 -7.84
N PHE A 199 -26.06 -21.72 -7.84
CA PHE A 199 -25.75 -20.32 -7.54
C PHE A 199 -26.21 -19.36 -8.64
N LEU A 200 -26.04 -19.74 -9.91
CA LEU A 200 -26.51 -18.95 -11.06
C LEU A 200 -28.04 -18.89 -11.14
N ALA A 201 -28.73 -19.93 -10.68
CA ALA A 201 -30.18 -19.96 -10.59
C ALA A 201 -30.75 -19.16 -9.41
N ASP A 202 -29.96 -18.92 -8.35
CA ASP A 202 -30.40 -18.14 -7.18
C ASP A 202 -30.33 -16.63 -7.45
N THR A 203 -31.45 -16.08 -7.91
CA THR A 203 -31.63 -14.64 -8.17
C THR A 203 -32.14 -13.87 -6.95
N SER A 204 -32.32 -14.54 -5.81
CA SER A 204 -32.90 -13.88 -4.63
C SER A 204 -31.89 -12.99 -3.91
N PRO A 205 -32.35 -11.97 -3.16
CA PRO A 205 -31.46 -11.14 -2.34
C PRO A 205 -30.61 -12.01 -1.41
N GLY A 206 -29.31 -11.70 -1.32
CA GLY A 206 -28.39 -12.39 -0.42
C GLY A 206 -27.81 -13.73 -0.94
N ALA A 207 -27.96 -14.08 -2.22
CA ALA A 207 -27.38 -15.31 -2.80
C ALA A 207 -25.89 -15.48 -2.51
N ARG A 208 -25.11 -14.39 -2.58
CA ARG A 208 -23.69 -14.38 -2.22
C ARG A 208 -23.44 -14.73 -0.75
N GLY A 209 -24.24 -14.18 0.16
CA GLY A 209 -24.11 -14.46 1.60
C GLY A 209 -24.35 -15.94 1.88
N ARG A 210 -25.45 -16.50 1.37
CA ARG A 210 -25.74 -17.93 1.52
C ARG A 210 -24.67 -18.84 0.89
N ALA A 211 -24.10 -18.44 -0.24
CA ALA A 211 -22.99 -19.18 -0.84
C ALA A 211 -21.76 -19.19 0.09
N VAL A 212 -21.42 -18.06 0.70
CA VAL A 212 -20.34 -17.96 1.71
C VAL A 212 -20.65 -18.81 2.94
N ASP A 213 -21.86 -18.71 3.50
CA ASP A 213 -22.28 -19.50 4.67
C ASP A 213 -22.16 -21.00 4.42
N ARG A 214 -22.58 -21.46 3.22
CA ARG A 214 -22.44 -22.86 2.80
C ARG A 214 -20.97 -23.29 2.71
N LEU A 215 -20.10 -22.43 2.18
CA LEU A 215 -18.66 -22.72 2.06
C LEU A 215 -18.01 -22.80 3.45
N LEU A 216 -18.30 -21.85 4.34
CA LEU A 216 -17.81 -21.83 5.72
C LEU A 216 -18.30 -23.04 6.54
N ALA A 217 -19.52 -23.51 6.28
CA ALA A 217 -20.08 -24.69 6.94
C ALA A 217 -19.51 -26.02 6.40
N SER A 218 -18.75 -26.01 5.30
CA SER A 218 -18.17 -27.21 4.72
C SER A 218 -16.95 -27.67 5.55
N PRO A 219 -16.76 -28.99 5.79
CA PRO A 219 -15.52 -29.51 6.40
C PRO A 219 -14.25 -29.07 5.64
N ARG A 220 -14.39 -28.88 4.33
CA ARG A 220 -13.33 -28.37 3.43
C ARG A 220 -12.78 -27.01 3.85
N TYR A 221 -13.59 -26.15 4.47
CA TYR A 221 -13.10 -24.88 5.04
C TYR A 221 -12.13 -25.14 6.20
N GLY A 222 -12.50 -26.04 7.12
CA GLY A 222 -11.64 -26.45 8.23
C GLY A 222 -10.35 -27.11 7.76
N GLU A 223 -10.45 -28.01 6.77
CA GLU A 223 -9.30 -28.64 6.12
C GLU A 223 -8.35 -27.57 5.52
N HIS A 224 -8.89 -26.63 4.72
CA HIS A 224 -8.08 -25.59 4.09
C HIS A 224 -7.38 -24.68 5.10
N MET A 225 -8.09 -24.28 6.17
CA MET A 225 -7.51 -23.47 7.26
C MET A 225 -6.42 -24.22 8.03
N ALA A 226 -6.52 -25.55 8.15
CA ALA A 226 -5.55 -26.36 8.86
C ALA A 226 -4.24 -26.54 8.09
N VAL A 227 -4.26 -26.57 6.75
CA VAL A 227 -3.06 -26.82 5.91
C VAL A 227 -1.90 -25.88 6.27
N GLY A 228 -2.16 -24.58 6.39
CA GLY A 228 -1.09 -23.62 6.73
C GLY A 228 -0.45 -23.89 8.11
N TRP A 229 -1.22 -24.42 9.06
CA TRP A 229 -0.70 -24.82 10.37
C TRP A 229 0.05 -26.15 10.33
N LEU A 230 -0.44 -27.10 9.53
CA LEU A 230 0.24 -28.37 9.29
C LEU A 230 1.61 -28.13 8.63
N ASP A 231 1.70 -27.24 7.64
CA ASP A 231 2.95 -26.84 7.01
C ASP A 231 3.91 -26.19 8.03
N ALA A 232 3.40 -25.29 8.87
CA ALA A 232 4.18 -24.65 9.93
C ALA A 232 4.71 -25.67 10.96
N ALA A 233 3.92 -26.70 11.26
CA ALA A 233 4.30 -27.81 12.13
C ALA A 233 5.19 -28.85 11.44
N ARG A 234 5.47 -28.70 10.14
CA ARG A 234 6.18 -29.68 9.30
C ARG A 234 5.50 -31.06 9.32
N TYR A 235 4.16 -31.05 9.36
CA TYR A 235 3.38 -32.25 9.23
C TYR A 235 3.69 -32.95 7.89
N ALA A 236 3.83 -34.26 7.96
CA ALA A 236 3.92 -35.14 6.81
C ALA A 236 3.16 -36.42 7.15
N ASP A 237 2.58 -37.09 6.15
CA ASP A 237 1.93 -38.38 6.41
C ASP A 237 2.97 -39.49 6.66
N SER A 238 4.20 -39.34 6.17
CA SER A 238 5.31 -40.28 6.39
C SER A 238 6.67 -39.59 6.55
N PHE A 239 7.67 -40.33 7.02
CA PHE A 239 9.05 -39.82 7.15
C PHE A 239 9.69 -39.44 5.80
N GLY A 240 9.10 -39.85 4.67
CA GLY A 240 9.35 -39.40 3.29
C GLY A 240 10.77 -39.60 2.75
N TYR A 241 11.76 -38.99 3.39
CA TYR A 241 13.17 -38.98 3.02
C TYR A 241 13.93 -40.26 3.40
N GLN A 242 13.62 -40.89 4.55
CA GLN A 242 14.35 -42.06 5.06
C GLN A 242 13.60 -43.37 4.85
N SER A 243 12.28 -43.35 4.99
CA SER A 243 11.40 -44.51 4.80
C SER A 243 9.95 -44.06 4.72
N ASP A 244 9.14 -44.75 3.92
CA ASP A 244 7.69 -44.51 3.84
C ASP A 244 6.98 -45.26 4.98
N ILE A 245 7.25 -44.81 6.21
CA ILE A 245 6.64 -45.31 7.43
C ILE A 245 5.89 -44.17 8.12
N ASP A 246 4.82 -44.53 8.83
CA ASP A 246 3.99 -43.59 9.58
C ASP A 246 4.84 -42.72 10.52
N THR A 247 4.54 -41.43 10.56
CA THR A 247 5.15 -40.50 11.51
C THR A 247 4.20 -40.20 12.67
N HIS A 248 4.78 -40.10 13.87
CA HIS A 248 4.08 -39.72 15.10
C HIS A 248 4.70 -38.46 15.71
N ALA A 249 5.18 -37.53 14.88
CA ALA A 249 5.64 -36.23 15.34
C ALA A 249 4.43 -35.31 15.61
N TRP A 250 3.94 -35.30 16.85
CA TRP A 250 2.92 -34.40 17.39
C TRP A 250 3.17 -34.17 18.87
#